data_AF-B5RRY9-F1
#
_entry.id   AF-B5RRY9-F1
#
_cell.length_a   1.000
_cell.length_b   1.000
_cell.length_c   1.000
_cell.angle_alpha   90.00
_cell.angle_beta   90.00
_cell.angle_gamma   90.00
#
_symmetry.space_group_name_H-M   'P 1'
#
loop_
_entity.id
_entity.type
_entity.pdbx_description
1 polymer ?
#
loop_
_entity_poly.entity_id
_entity_poly.type
_entity_poly.pdbx_seq_one_letter_code
_entity_poly.pdbx_strand_id
1 'polypeptide(L)'
;MQKWLKSIIILCSLLSCNTQGNKPDNKTNFNLIMPNTKAKATTKKLNLDVNEALIFLINILTNNTIANNIKIYTDEKINAFIMYFTPQQIDEMVTNIIKVIEIKKNIKDNIKILNDDDNHMPTHLKMSLINQLNEKLEKEINNYKIAIKIAANHESFDVAKINIQNIPITNITKIKDEAKRAVDVQNTIIIKANAKAIEAKLNPSEKDALKFITETLQDTTINKNNTIYTDTQINKFINYLREQQIKEMVENTLKALEEIENAKANIKILHDYKQQKAELSKQLTEEINNYKIAIKIAADHESFDITKINIQNIPITNITKIKDEAKRAVDVQNTIIIKANAKAIEAKLNPSEKDALKFIIETLQDTTINKNNTIYTDTQINKFINYLREQQIKEMVENTLKALEEIENAKANIKILHDYKQQKAELSKQLTEEINNYKIAIKIAADHESFDITKINIQNIPITNITKIKDEAKRAVDVQNTITAHLPNNNEKYAYALIYLTKTLPEGNSYTYDKFNIFILNIGLDKTKDMLTHLAKEFPKVSTTENAVMSYIKDISQKSKLNADLQEAHKDLQKSIRTAFSNGTLPLDAIKQNFKKINFHKFEEIKAQADLILKNQFP
;
A
#
# COMPACT_ATOMS: atom_id res chain seq x y z
N MET A 1 15.11 55.33 44.14
CA MET A 1 16.29 56.11 43.70
C MET A 1 16.91 55.65 42.36
N GLN A 2 16.67 54.44 41.84
CA GLN A 2 17.23 53.96 40.56
C GLN A 2 16.45 54.36 39.27
N LYS A 3 15.24 54.92 39.37
CA LYS A 3 14.49 55.43 38.20
C LYS A 3 14.83 56.88 37.81
N TRP A 4 15.46 57.64 38.69
CA TRP A 4 15.83 59.04 38.44
C TRP A 4 17.21 59.20 37.77
N LEU A 5 18.07 58.17 37.80
CA LEU A 5 19.38 58.23 37.14
C LEU A 5 19.33 57.92 35.63
N LYS A 6 18.33 57.16 35.15
CA LYS A 6 18.25 56.81 33.71
C LYS A 6 17.78 57.96 32.82
N SER A 7 17.02 58.92 33.36
CA SER A 7 16.61 60.13 32.62
C SER A 7 17.74 61.16 32.48
N ILE A 8 18.75 61.13 33.36
CA ILE A 8 19.89 62.06 33.32
C ILE A 8 20.98 61.60 32.35
N ILE A 9 21.13 60.28 32.13
CA ILE A 9 22.12 59.74 31.19
C ILE A 9 21.70 59.97 29.72
N ILE A 10 20.40 60.05 29.43
CA ILE A 10 19.87 60.33 28.08
C ILE A 10 20.09 61.81 27.67
N LEU A 11 20.24 62.72 28.64
CA LEU A 11 20.50 64.14 28.38
C LEU A 11 21.95 64.41 27.91
N CYS A 12 22.92 63.60 28.34
CA CYS A 12 24.34 63.78 27.95
C CYS A 12 24.64 63.35 26.51
N SER A 13 23.90 62.38 25.96
CA SER A 13 24.03 61.95 24.56
C SER A 13 23.44 62.92 23.53
N LEU A 14 22.72 63.96 23.96
CA LEU A 14 22.14 64.98 23.07
C LEU A 14 23.10 66.14 22.77
N LEU A 15 24.27 66.21 23.41
CA LEU A 15 25.23 67.32 23.29
C LEU A 15 26.64 66.94 22.80
N SER A 16 26.94 65.68 22.46
CA SER A 16 28.26 65.35 21.90
C SER A 16 28.21 64.37 20.73
N CYS A 17 28.52 64.88 19.54
CA CYS A 17 29.36 64.19 18.57
C CYS A 17 30.43 65.20 18.16
N ASN A 18 31.57 65.16 18.87
CA ASN A 18 32.85 65.58 18.33
C ASN A 18 33.87 64.60 18.87
N THR A 19 34.30 63.66 18.03
CA THR A 19 35.41 62.77 18.35
C THR A 19 36.71 63.54 18.18
N GLN A 20 37.44 63.60 19.30
CA GLN A 20 38.85 63.96 19.52
C GLN A 20 39.23 65.45 19.60
N GLY A 21 39.72 65.83 20.79
CA GLY A 21 40.74 66.87 20.93
C GLY A 21 40.44 68.09 21.81
N ASN A 22 39.95 67.90 23.05
CA ASN A 22 40.10 68.75 24.26
C ASN A 22 38.78 68.91 25.02
N LYS A 23 38.81 68.59 26.33
CA LYS A 23 37.71 68.79 27.28
C LYS A 23 37.35 70.28 27.39
N PRO A 24 36.06 70.63 27.30
CA PRO A 24 35.51 71.73 28.08
C PRO A 24 34.63 71.16 29.19
N ASP A 25 34.83 71.64 30.41
CA ASP A 25 33.91 71.45 31.53
C ASP A 25 32.51 71.94 31.14
N ASN A 26 31.54 71.02 31.01
CA ASN A 26 30.16 71.39 30.71
C ASN A 26 29.20 70.69 31.69
N LYS A 27 29.19 71.18 32.93
CA LYS A 27 28.04 71.08 33.84
C LYS A 27 27.25 72.38 33.75
N THR A 28 26.46 72.58 32.69
CA THR A 28 25.55 73.72 32.60
C THR A 28 24.24 73.36 33.32
N ASN A 29 24.24 73.68 34.61
CA ASN A 29 23.09 73.67 35.51
C ASN A 29 22.00 74.60 34.95
N PHE A 30 20.71 74.21 35.01
CA PHE A 30 19.55 74.97 34.50
C PHE A 30 19.44 76.41 35.06
N ASN A 31 20.15 76.69 36.15
CA ASN A 31 20.25 78.00 36.77
C ASN A 31 21.29 78.95 36.13
N LEU A 32 22.19 78.46 35.27
CA LEU A 32 23.29 79.24 34.68
C LEU A 32 22.96 79.91 33.33
N ILE A 33 21.92 79.44 32.62
CA ILE A 33 21.55 79.96 31.28
C ILE A 33 20.42 81.00 31.36
N MET A 34 19.86 81.25 32.55
CA MET A 34 18.74 82.18 32.70
C MET A 34 19.22 83.57 33.13
N PRO A 35 18.90 84.64 32.37
CA PRO A 35 19.21 85.99 32.79
C PRO A 35 18.05 86.52 33.69
N ASN A 36 18.32 87.52 34.56
CA ASN A 36 17.48 88.14 35.63
C ASN A 36 16.16 87.46 36.13
N THR A 37 15.94 87.41 37.46
CA THR A 37 14.72 87.01 38.21
C THR A 37 13.33 87.19 37.55
N LYS A 38 13.10 88.24 36.75
CA LYS A 38 11.80 88.47 36.06
C LYS A 38 11.57 87.54 34.86
N ALA A 39 12.57 87.21 34.06
CA ALA A 39 12.43 86.27 32.94
C ALA A 39 12.15 84.83 33.43
N LYS A 40 12.71 84.45 34.58
CA LYS A 40 12.42 83.18 35.29
C LYS A 40 10.95 83.02 35.67
N ALA A 41 10.23 84.11 35.91
CA ALA A 41 8.81 84.05 36.29
C ALA A 41 7.90 83.74 35.08
N THR A 42 8.27 84.20 33.88
CA THR A 42 7.54 83.93 32.63
C THR A 42 7.71 82.49 32.17
N THR A 43 8.92 81.94 32.22
CA THR A 43 9.18 80.55 31.78
C THR A 43 8.65 79.48 32.73
N LYS A 44 8.50 79.79 34.02
CA LYS A 44 7.82 78.91 35.00
C LYS A 44 6.35 78.63 34.65
N LYS A 45 5.73 79.45 33.79
CA LYS A 45 4.35 79.27 33.32
C LYS A 45 4.25 78.46 32.02
N LEU A 46 5.37 78.10 31.40
CA LEU A 46 5.42 77.30 30.17
C LEU A 46 5.40 75.80 30.52
N ASN A 47 4.82 74.98 29.64
CA ASN A 47 4.89 73.53 29.76
C ASN A 47 6.31 72.99 29.45
N LEU A 48 6.53 71.69 29.62
CA LEU A 48 7.85 71.09 29.45
C LEU A 48 8.39 71.21 28.01
N ASP A 49 7.56 70.90 27.01
CA ASP A 49 7.96 70.88 25.60
C ASP A 49 8.27 72.29 25.09
N VAL A 50 7.48 73.28 25.50
CA VAL A 50 7.70 74.70 25.19
C VAL A 50 8.98 75.20 25.85
N ASN A 51 9.26 74.78 27.09
CA ASN A 51 10.52 75.11 27.75
C ASN A 51 11.74 74.50 27.04
N GLU A 52 11.65 73.24 26.60
CA GLU A 52 12.73 72.57 25.85
C GLU A 52 12.97 73.25 24.50
N ALA A 53 11.90 73.60 23.78
CA ALA A 53 11.99 74.30 22.51
C ALA A 53 12.51 75.74 22.66
N LEU A 54 12.13 76.44 23.73
CA LEU A 54 12.67 77.77 24.05
C LEU A 54 14.17 77.69 24.37
N ILE A 55 14.61 76.68 25.12
CA ILE A 55 16.05 76.45 25.39
C ILE A 55 16.80 76.18 24.08
N PHE A 56 16.24 75.36 23.20
CA PHE A 56 16.82 75.11 21.87
C PHE A 56 16.96 76.40 21.07
N LEU A 57 15.93 77.26 21.06
CA LEU A 57 15.95 78.58 20.43
C LEU A 57 17.06 79.47 21.03
N ILE A 58 17.11 79.61 22.36
CA ILE A 58 18.10 80.44 23.05
C ILE A 58 19.52 79.99 22.70
N ASN A 59 19.78 78.68 22.78
CA ASN A 59 21.08 78.10 22.44
C ASN A 59 21.52 78.41 21.00
N ILE A 60 20.59 78.58 20.06
CA ILE A 60 20.91 78.97 18.68
C ILE A 60 21.25 80.45 18.61
N LEU A 61 20.47 81.31 19.28
CA LEU A 61 20.62 82.76 19.21
C LEU A 61 21.89 83.27 19.92
N THR A 62 22.39 82.54 20.93
CA THR A 62 23.63 82.88 21.66
C THR A 62 24.88 82.22 21.07
N ASN A 63 24.73 81.18 20.24
CA ASN A 63 25.87 80.44 19.68
C ASN A 63 26.51 81.18 18.50
N ASN A 64 27.77 81.57 18.62
CA ASN A 64 28.52 82.33 17.61
C ASN A 64 29.05 81.51 16.42
N THR A 65 28.92 80.17 16.45
CA THR A 65 29.41 79.26 15.39
C THR A 65 28.38 78.95 14.31
N ILE A 66 27.11 79.32 14.51
CA ILE A 66 26.03 79.13 13.54
C ILE A 66 25.87 80.43 12.77
N ALA A 67 26.04 80.45 11.45
CA ALA A 67 25.92 81.65 10.61
C ALA A 67 26.66 82.88 11.17
N ASN A 68 28.00 82.82 11.18
CA ASN A 68 28.91 83.77 11.83
C ASN A 68 28.72 85.25 11.41
N ASN A 69 28.04 85.49 10.29
CA ASN A 69 27.74 86.82 9.76
C ASN A 69 26.49 87.47 10.38
N ILE A 70 25.80 86.78 11.29
CA ILE A 70 24.59 87.28 11.98
C ILE A 70 24.92 87.56 13.45
N LYS A 71 24.57 88.76 13.92
CA LYS A 71 24.83 89.22 15.28
C LYS A 71 24.15 88.30 16.30
N ILE A 72 24.94 87.79 17.26
CA ILE A 72 24.40 86.98 18.37
C ILE A 72 23.57 87.83 19.32
N TYR A 73 22.62 87.20 20.00
CA TYR A 73 21.92 87.84 21.10
C TYR A 73 22.81 87.79 22.34
N THR A 74 23.01 88.94 22.98
CA THR A 74 23.57 89.00 24.34
C THR A 74 22.55 88.45 25.33
N ASP A 75 23.00 88.06 26.52
CA ASP A 75 22.11 87.60 27.59
C ASP A 75 21.03 88.66 27.93
N GLU A 76 21.38 89.94 27.85
CA GLU A 76 20.46 91.07 28.01
C GLU A 76 19.38 91.09 26.92
N LYS A 77 19.77 90.86 25.65
CA LYS A 77 18.83 90.82 24.53
C LYS A 77 17.92 89.58 24.58
N ILE A 78 18.44 88.42 24.99
CA ILE A 78 17.64 87.21 25.26
C ILE A 78 16.61 87.49 26.36
N ASN A 79 17.02 88.14 27.45
CA ASN A 79 16.14 88.53 28.54
C ASN A 79 15.00 89.44 28.07
N ALA A 80 15.35 90.48 27.32
CA ALA A 80 14.36 91.41 26.77
C ALA A 80 13.40 90.69 25.82
N PHE A 81 13.93 89.80 24.98
CA PHE A 81 13.14 89.00 24.04
C PHE A 81 12.11 88.10 24.75
N ILE A 82 12.51 87.41 25.82
CA ILE A 82 11.61 86.53 26.59
C ILE A 82 10.59 87.33 27.40
N MET A 83 10.98 88.45 28.02
CA MET A 83 10.08 89.28 28.82
C MET A 83 9.05 90.04 27.99
N TYR A 84 9.37 90.32 26.72
CA TYR A 84 8.48 91.03 25.80
C TYR A 84 7.22 90.23 25.46
N PHE A 85 7.28 88.90 25.50
CA PHE A 85 6.17 88.02 25.15
C PHE A 85 5.46 87.42 26.35
N THR A 86 4.14 87.29 26.22
CA THR A 86 3.33 86.45 27.10
C THR A 86 3.65 84.96 26.90
N PRO A 87 3.36 84.08 27.88
CA PRO A 87 3.57 82.65 27.73
C PRO A 87 2.92 82.02 26.48
N GLN A 88 1.71 82.47 26.10
CA GLN A 88 1.01 82.01 24.90
C GLN A 88 1.74 82.44 23.62
N GLN A 89 2.25 83.66 23.56
CA GLN A 89 3.02 84.12 22.40
C GLN A 89 4.36 83.37 22.27
N ILE A 90 4.97 82.96 23.39
CA ILE A 90 6.17 82.12 23.38
C ILE A 90 5.83 80.73 22.82
N ASP A 91 4.73 80.11 23.25
CA ASP A 91 4.25 78.81 22.75
C ASP A 91 4.00 78.84 21.23
N GLU A 92 3.28 79.85 20.75
CA GLU A 92 3.05 80.06 19.31
C GLU A 92 4.35 80.21 18.52
N MET A 93 5.32 80.96 19.06
CA MET A 93 6.63 81.18 18.43
C MET A 93 7.41 79.88 18.28
N VAL A 94 7.45 79.05 19.32
CA VAL A 94 8.28 77.84 19.34
C VAL A 94 7.55 76.59 18.85
N THR A 95 6.30 76.68 18.41
CA THR A 95 5.49 75.54 17.97
C THR A 95 6.18 74.69 16.90
N ASN A 96 6.82 75.31 15.88
CA ASN A 96 7.55 74.55 14.86
C ASN A 96 8.86 73.97 15.38
N ILE A 97 9.48 74.59 16.39
CA ILE A 97 10.69 74.08 17.06
C ILE A 97 10.34 72.81 17.85
N ILE A 98 9.20 72.80 18.56
CA ILE A 98 8.69 71.60 19.26
C ILE A 98 8.56 70.44 18.27
N LYS A 99 7.88 70.67 17.13
CA LYS A 99 7.73 69.66 16.06
C LYS A 99 9.09 69.16 15.54
N VAL A 100 10.07 70.05 15.34
CA VAL A 100 11.40 69.65 14.87
C VAL A 100 12.12 68.77 15.88
N ILE A 101 12.04 69.08 17.18
CA ILE A 101 12.63 68.26 18.25
C ILE A 101 12.00 66.86 18.27
N GLU A 102 10.67 66.78 18.19
CA GLU A 102 9.93 65.51 18.14
C GLU A 102 10.30 64.69 16.91
N ILE A 103 10.30 65.30 15.72
CA ILE A 103 10.66 64.63 14.47
C ILE A 103 12.11 64.12 14.52
N LYS A 104 13.04 64.93 15.03
CA LYS A 104 14.45 64.54 15.20
C LYS A 104 14.57 63.29 16.08
N LYS A 105 13.81 63.22 17.18
CA LYS A 105 13.77 62.05 18.07
C LYS A 105 13.26 60.81 17.34
N ASN A 106 12.14 60.92 16.63
CA ASN A 106 11.56 59.83 15.85
C ASN A 106 12.52 59.30 14.77
N ILE A 107 13.23 60.18 14.07
CA ILE A 107 14.25 59.78 13.08
C ILE A 107 15.39 59.01 13.77
N LYS A 108 15.89 59.51 14.91
CA LYS A 108 16.96 58.83 15.65
C LYS A 108 16.53 57.46 16.18
N ASP A 109 15.29 57.30 16.62
CA ASP A 109 14.78 56.01 17.06
C ASP A 109 14.60 55.02 15.89
N ASN A 110 14.13 55.47 14.72
CA ASN A 110 14.11 54.64 13.50
C ASN A 110 15.53 54.24 13.05
N ILE A 111 16.51 55.13 13.16
CA ILE A 111 17.91 54.81 12.87
C ILE A 111 18.46 53.74 13.82
N LYS A 112 18.05 53.75 15.11
CA LYS A 112 18.44 52.68 16.04
C LYS A 112 17.85 51.33 15.63
N ILE A 113 16.58 51.29 15.22
CA ILE A 113 15.93 50.06 14.71
C ILE A 113 16.67 49.54 13.47
N LEU A 114 17.04 50.44 12.55
CA LEU A 114 17.86 50.09 11.39
C LEU A 114 19.23 49.55 11.78
N ASN A 115 19.78 49.98 12.92
CA ASN A 115 21.10 49.60 13.39
C ASN A 115 21.14 48.30 14.21
N ASP A 116 20.00 47.67 14.52
CA ASP A 116 19.98 46.44 15.32
C ASP A 116 20.71 45.28 14.62
N ASP A 117 21.42 44.44 15.38
CA ASP A 117 22.38 43.46 14.85
C ASP A 117 21.75 42.13 14.42
N ASP A 118 20.49 41.88 14.78
CA ASP A 118 19.74 40.65 14.49
C ASP A 118 19.20 40.56 13.03
N ASN A 119 19.82 41.30 12.10
CA ASN A 119 19.18 41.63 10.82
C ASN A 119 19.89 41.02 9.60
N HIS A 120 19.11 40.40 8.72
CA HIS A 120 19.56 39.80 7.45
C HIS A 120 19.80 40.82 6.31
N MET A 121 19.91 42.12 6.62
CA MET A 121 20.26 43.15 5.63
C MET A 121 21.79 43.22 5.47
N PRO A 122 22.34 43.27 4.24
CA PRO A 122 23.78 43.37 4.04
C PRO A 122 24.36 44.58 4.79
N THR A 123 25.39 44.34 5.61
CA THR A 123 25.99 45.33 6.52
C THR A 123 26.38 46.62 5.81
N HIS A 124 26.90 46.54 4.59
CA HIS A 124 27.30 47.70 3.80
C HIS A 124 26.10 48.57 3.37
N LEU A 125 24.96 47.98 3.00
CA LEU A 125 23.73 48.71 2.66
C LEU A 125 23.11 49.36 3.91
N LYS A 126 23.09 48.61 5.02
CA LYS A 126 22.64 49.08 6.34
C LYS A 126 23.43 50.33 6.77
N MET A 127 24.76 50.24 6.77
CA MET A 127 25.65 51.36 7.13
C MET A 127 25.51 52.55 6.19
N SER A 128 25.47 52.32 4.87
CA SER A 128 25.30 53.40 3.90
C SER A 128 24.00 54.18 4.11
N LEU A 129 22.88 53.48 4.34
CA LEU A 129 21.57 54.10 4.55
C LEU A 129 21.52 54.88 5.87
N ILE A 130 22.07 54.31 6.96
CA ILE A 130 22.15 54.97 8.27
C ILE A 130 22.99 56.25 8.17
N ASN A 131 24.14 56.20 7.50
CA ASN A 131 25.02 57.36 7.31
C ASN A 131 24.31 58.45 6.51
N GLN A 132 23.66 58.10 5.40
CA GLN A 132 22.88 59.05 4.59
C GLN A 132 21.75 59.72 5.38
N LEU A 133 20.99 58.96 6.18
CA LEU A 133 19.91 59.52 7.02
C LEU A 133 20.46 60.45 8.11
N ASN A 134 21.58 60.07 8.75
CA ASN A 134 22.24 60.92 9.75
C ASN A 134 22.78 62.22 9.13
N GLU A 135 23.49 62.14 8.01
CA GLU A 135 24.03 63.31 7.31
C GLU A 135 22.92 64.26 6.84
N LYS A 136 21.86 63.73 6.22
CA LYS A 136 20.68 64.51 5.82
C LYS A 136 20.03 65.20 7.01
N LEU A 137 19.84 64.48 8.12
CA LEU A 137 19.25 65.03 9.35
C LEU A 137 20.12 66.15 9.94
N GLU A 138 21.44 65.93 10.07
CA GLU A 138 22.35 66.92 10.63
C GLU A 138 22.42 68.19 9.77
N LYS A 139 22.54 68.01 8.45
CA LYS A 139 22.51 69.12 7.49
C LYS A 139 21.23 69.94 7.62
N GLU A 140 20.06 69.29 7.64
CA GLU A 140 18.79 70.01 7.65
C GLU A 140 18.47 70.63 9.01
N ILE A 141 18.88 70.00 10.12
CA ILE A 141 18.84 70.63 11.44
C ILE A 141 19.74 71.85 11.48
N ASN A 142 20.93 71.81 10.87
CA ASN A 142 21.81 72.97 10.79
C ASN A 142 21.20 74.10 9.94
N ASN A 143 20.60 73.77 8.80
CA ASN A 143 19.85 74.73 7.97
C ASN A 143 18.71 75.38 8.77
N TYR A 144 17.97 74.60 9.55
CA TYR A 144 16.90 75.11 10.41
C TYR A 144 17.44 76.05 11.51
N LYS A 145 18.58 75.74 12.13
CA LYS A 145 19.26 76.63 13.09
C LYS A 145 19.68 77.96 12.44
N ILE A 146 20.18 77.92 11.20
CA ILE A 146 20.53 79.13 10.43
C ILE A 146 19.28 79.96 10.14
N ALA A 147 18.19 79.31 9.70
CA ALA A 147 16.92 79.99 9.44
C ALA A 147 16.36 80.67 10.70
N ILE A 148 16.49 80.04 11.88
CA ILE A 148 16.14 80.64 13.17
C ILE A 148 16.93 81.93 13.42
N LYS A 149 18.24 81.91 13.18
CA LYS A 149 19.07 83.11 13.34
C LYS A 149 18.68 84.24 12.40
N ILE A 150 18.40 83.91 11.14
CA ILE A 150 17.96 84.90 10.14
C ILE A 150 16.61 85.49 10.55
N ALA A 151 15.65 84.62 10.91
CA ALA A 151 14.31 85.02 11.34
C ALA A 151 14.34 85.91 12.58
N ALA A 152 15.24 85.63 13.52
CA ALA A 152 15.42 86.41 14.73
C ALA A 152 16.17 87.74 14.51
N ASN A 153 16.94 87.90 13.44
CA ASN A 153 17.77 89.08 13.20
C ASN A 153 16.95 90.26 12.65
N HIS A 154 16.02 90.74 13.47
CA HIS A 154 15.15 91.88 13.17
C HIS A 154 15.13 92.84 14.36
N GLU A 155 14.88 94.13 14.10
CA GLU A 155 14.82 95.15 15.16
C GLU A 155 13.57 94.99 16.03
N SER A 156 12.44 94.61 15.42
CA SER A 156 11.19 94.30 16.12
C SER A 156 11.12 92.84 16.56
N PHE A 157 10.84 92.62 17.85
CA PHE A 157 10.61 91.29 18.40
C PHE A 157 9.34 90.64 17.84
N ASP A 158 8.26 91.38 17.61
CA ASP A 158 7.02 90.83 17.02
C ASP A 158 7.28 90.24 15.63
N VAL A 159 8.09 90.92 14.81
CA VAL A 159 8.49 90.41 13.49
C VAL A 159 9.37 89.16 13.62
N ALA A 160 10.33 89.15 14.56
CA ALA A 160 11.15 87.98 14.84
C ALA A 160 10.31 86.77 15.29
N LYS A 161 9.31 86.97 16.15
CA LYS A 161 8.37 85.94 16.61
C LYS A 161 7.63 85.30 15.43
N ILE A 162 7.01 86.13 14.59
CA ILE A 162 6.27 85.68 13.40
C ILE A 162 7.20 84.93 12.45
N ASN A 163 8.40 85.44 12.21
CA ASN A 163 9.37 84.80 11.30
C ASN A 163 9.85 83.45 11.84
N ILE A 164 10.15 83.33 13.14
CA ILE A 164 10.55 82.07 13.78
C ILE A 164 9.41 81.05 13.72
N GLN A 165 8.18 81.50 14.04
CA GLN A 165 6.99 80.67 13.97
C GLN A 165 6.79 80.10 12.56
N ASN A 166 7.07 80.88 11.51
CA ASN A 166 6.81 80.51 10.12
C ASN A 166 7.96 79.79 9.40
N ILE A 167 9.05 79.42 10.10
CA ILE A 167 10.13 78.67 9.45
C ILE A 167 9.61 77.30 9.00
N PRO A 168 9.72 76.95 7.71
CA PRO A 168 9.21 75.70 7.18
C PRO A 168 10.01 74.51 7.70
N ILE A 169 9.31 73.42 8.03
CA ILE A 169 9.90 72.16 8.52
C ILE A 169 9.76 71.00 7.51
N THR A 170 9.32 71.29 6.28
CA THR A 170 8.95 70.31 5.25
C THR A 170 10.05 69.30 4.94
N ASN A 171 11.30 69.75 4.85
CA ASN A 171 12.44 68.87 4.55
C ASN A 171 12.75 67.92 5.72
N ILE A 172 12.63 68.39 6.97
CA ILE A 172 12.82 67.57 8.16
C ILE A 172 11.71 66.50 8.24
N THR A 173 10.47 66.85 7.89
CA THR A 173 9.36 65.88 7.77
C THR A 173 9.61 64.84 6.68
N LYS A 174 10.14 65.23 5.51
CA LYS A 174 10.50 64.26 4.44
C LYS A 174 11.52 63.21 4.92
N ILE A 175 12.51 63.62 5.71
CA ILE A 175 13.50 62.71 6.29
C ILE A 175 12.85 61.74 7.29
N LYS A 176 11.86 62.19 8.08
CA LYS A 176 11.05 61.33 8.96
C LYS A 176 10.38 60.20 8.19
N ASP A 177 9.71 60.55 7.09
CA ASP A 177 8.98 59.58 6.29
C ASP A 177 9.94 58.64 5.55
N GLU A 178 11.11 59.12 5.13
CA GLU A 178 12.20 58.29 4.57
C GLU A 178 12.73 57.28 5.59
N ALA A 179 13.00 57.71 6.81
CA ALA A 179 13.44 56.83 7.91
C ALA A 179 12.37 55.78 8.26
N LYS A 180 11.09 56.16 8.29
CA LYS A 180 9.99 55.21 8.53
C LYS A 180 9.88 54.17 7.41
N ARG A 181 9.91 54.60 6.14
CA ARG A 181 9.89 53.68 4.99
C ARG A 181 11.06 52.70 5.03
N ALA A 182 12.25 53.15 5.42
CA ALA A 182 13.41 52.27 5.57
C ALA A 182 13.17 51.16 6.60
N VAL A 183 12.63 51.50 7.77
CA VAL A 183 12.25 50.52 8.81
C VAL A 183 11.17 49.55 8.30
N ASP A 184 10.15 50.05 7.61
CA ASP A 184 9.08 49.21 7.06
C ASP A 184 9.63 48.20 6.03
N VAL A 185 10.57 48.62 5.17
CA VAL A 185 11.26 47.74 4.20
C VAL A 185 12.10 46.68 4.93
N GLN A 186 12.88 47.09 5.94
CA GLN A 186 13.68 46.18 6.77
C GLN A 186 12.81 45.10 7.42
N ASN A 187 11.68 45.49 8.02
CA ASN A 187 10.74 44.55 8.64
C ASN A 187 10.21 43.52 7.64
N THR A 188 9.86 43.94 6.42
CA THR A 188 9.44 43.02 5.35
C THR A 188 10.55 42.03 4.95
N ILE A 189 11.82 42.49 4.87
CA ILE A 189 12.97 41.63 4.57
C ILE A 189 13.16 40.59 5.67
N ILE A 190 13.12 41.00 6.94
CA ILE A 190 13.27 40.10 8.10
C ILE A 190 12.16 39.06 8.12
N ILE A 191 10.91 39.48 7.94
CA ILE A 191 9.75 38.59 7.89
C ILE A 191 9.94 37.52 6.82
N LYS A 192 10.35 37.90 5.61
CA LYS A 192 10.58 36.97 4.50
C LYS A 192 11.75 36.02 4.75
N ALA A 193 12.85 36.53 5.30
CA ALA A 193 14.04 35.73 5.57
C ALA A 193 13.81 34.70 6.67
N ASN A 194 13.10 35.07 7.75
CA ASN A 194 12.73 34.15 8.81
C ASN A 194 11.79 33.04 8.32
N ALA A 195 10.79 33.39 7.50
CA ALA A 195 9.87 32.41 6.92
C ALA A 195 10.64 31.38 6.07
N LYS A 196 11.55 31.84 5.20
CA LYS A 196 12.42 30.96 4.42
C LYS A 196 13.33 30.08 5.28
N ALA A 197 13.87 30.61 6.38
CA ALA A 197 14.71 29.84 7.29
C ALA A 197 13.91 28.75 8.01
N ILE A 198 12.64 29.00 8.35
CA ILE A 198 11.72 28.00 8.90
C ILE A 198 11.37 26.95 7.85
N GLU A 199 10.96 27.38 6.65
CA GLU A 199 10.70 26.47 5.52
C GLU A 199 11.88 25.55 5.24
N ALA A 200 13.11 26.07 5.27
CA ALA A 200 14.32 25.28 5.00
C ALA A 200 14.49 24.09 5.95
N LYS A 201 14.00 24.17 7.19
CA LYS A 201 14.08 23.12 8.22
C LYS A 201 13.04 22.00 8.03
N LEU A 202 12.01 22.24 7.22
CA LEU A 202 11.02 21.21 6.89
C LEU A 202 11.61 20.16 5.94
N ASN A 203 11.16 18.92 6.06
CA ASN A 203 11.51 17.87 5.11
C ASN A 203 10.83 18.13 3.73
N PRO A 204 11.24 17.44 2.65
CA PRO A 204 10.68 17.69 1.32
C PRO A 204 9.15 17.56 1.23
N SER A 205 8.58 16.53 1.84
CA SER A 205 7.12 16.32 1.82
C SER A 205 6.39 17.43 2.58
N GLU A 206 6.89 17.81 3.76
CA GLU A 206 6.34 18.93 4.57
C GLU A 206 6.38 20.25 3.80
N LYS A 207 7.45 20.49 3.03
CA LYS A 207 7.56 21.65 2.13
C LYS A 207 6.50 21.62 1.04
N ASP A 208 6.27 20.47 0.41
CA ASP A 208 5.26 20.33 -0.64
C ASP A 208 3.84 20.54 -0.11
N ALA A 209 3.53 20.04 1.10
CA ALA A 209 2.24 20.28 1.74
C ALA A 209 2.05 21.74 2.16
N LEU A 210 3.07 22.36 2.75
CA LEU A 210 3.04 23.79 3.05
C LEU A 210 2.87 24.62 1.77
N LYS A 211 3.62 24.30 0.72
CA LYS A 211 3.52 24.94 -0.59
C LYS A 211 2.10 24.81 -1.14
N PHE A 212 1.51 23.61 -1.12
CA PHE A 212 0.13 23.39 -1.57
C PHE A 212 -0.88 24.27 -0.81
N ILE A 213 -0.74 24.41 0.51
CA ILE A 213 -1.58 25.30 1.33
C ILE A 213 -1.36 26.75 0.92
N THR A 214 -0.12 27.23 0.88
CA THR A 214 0.21 28.64 0.60
C THR A 214 -0.23 29.06 -0.81
N GLU A 215 0.01 28.23 -1.83
CA GLU A 215 -0.47 28.46 -3.20
C GLU A 215 -1.99 28.51 -3.23
N THR A 216 -2.68 27.64 -2.47
CA THR A 216 -4.14 27.65 -2.36
C THR A 216 -4.68 28.93 -1.72
N LEU A 217 -4.02 29.45 -0.68
CA LEU A 217 -4.41 30.70 -0.01
C LEU A 217 -4.15 31.94 -0.87
N GLN A 218 -3.17 31.87 -1.76
CA GLN A 218 -2.85 32.93 -2.73
C GLN A 218 -3.70 32.85 -4.02
N ASP A 219 -4.30 31.70 -4.31
CA ASP A 219 -5.04 31.47 -5.55
C ASP A 219 -6.28 32.38 -5.65
N THR A 220 -6.33 33.26 -6.66
CA THR A 220 -7.44 34.21 -6.84
C THR A 220 -8.65 33.61 -7.57
N THR A 221 -8.55 32.37 -8.06
CA THR A 221 -9.57 31.71 -8.87
C THR A 221 -10.50 30.80 -8.07
N ILE A 222 -10.03 30.30 -6.93
CA ILE A 222 -10.76 29.38 -6.05
C ILE A 222 -11.51 30.18 -4.98
N ASN A 223 -12.80 29.90 -4.76
CA ASN A 223 -13.64 30.46 -3.69
C ASN A 223 -13.41 31.97 -3.42
N LYS A 224 -13.85 32.80 -4.37
CA LYS A 224 -13.53 34.24 -4.47
C LYS A 224 -14.01 35.11 -3.30
N ASN A 225 -14.88 34.59 -2.43
CA ASN A 225 -15.45 35.34 -1.32
C ASN A 225 -14.59 35.29 -0.04
N ASN A 226 -13.57 34.43 0.00
CA ASN A 226 -12.69 34.26 1.16
C ASN A 226 -11.43 35.12 1.05
N THR A 227 -10.81 35.37 2.21
CA THR A 227 -9.57 36.16 2.31
C THR A 227 -8.47 35.60 1.39
N ILE A 228 -7.92 36.47 0.54
CA ILE A 228 -6.75 36.17 -0.29
C ILE A 228 -5.50 36.60 0.49
N TYR A 229 -4.60 35.67 0.72
CA TYR A 229 -3.37 35.95 1.45
C TYR A 229 -2.32 36.54 0.49
N THR A 230 -1.75 37.68 0.86
CA THR A 230 -0.54 38.22 0.24
C THR A 230 0.70 37.47 0.72
N ASP A 231 1.80 37.52 -0.05
CA ASP A 231 3.10 36.97 0.37
C ASP A 231 3.52 37.44 1.77
N THR A 232 3.22 38.70 2.11
CA THR A 232 3.56 39.24 3.42
C THR A 232 2.71 38.59 4.52
N GLN A 233 1.42 38.34 4.29
CA GLN A 233 0.56 37.62 5.23
C GLN A 233 1.00 36.16 5.40
N ILE A 234 1.36 35.47 4.31
CA ILE A 234 1.91 34.10 4.37
C ILE A 234 3.20 34.06 5.20
N ASN A 235 4.16 34.94 4.93
CA ASN A 235 5.41 34.97 5.69
C ASN A 235 5.17 35.30 7.18
N LYS A 236 4.21 36.19 7.49
CA LYS A 236 3.80 36.46 8.87
C LYS A 236 3.19 35.23 9.54
N PHE A 237 2.34 34.49 8.83
CA PHE A 237 1.73 33.26 9.31
C PHE A 237 2.78 32.19 9.64
N ILE A 238 3.73 31.95 8.72
CA ILE A 238 4.84 31.02 8.91
C ILE A 238 5.70 31.41 10.13
N ASN A 239 6.04 32.70 10.25
CA ASN A 239 6.83 33.21 11.38
C ASN A 239 6.10 33.05 12.72
N TYR A 240 4.78 33.26 12.73
CA TYR A 240 3.96 33.11 13.93
C TYR A 240 3.96 31.66 14.42
N LEU A 241 3.67 30.72 13.52
CA LEU A 241 3.55 29.30 13.85
C LEU A 241 4.90 28.65 14.21
N ARG A 242 5.98 29.09 13.57
CA ARG A 242 7.30 28.43 13.69
C ARG A 242 7.26 26.97 13.22
N GLU A 243 8.43 26.34 13.23
CA GLU A 243 8.63 25.00 12.64
C GLU A 243 7.65 23.92 13.15
N GLN A 244 7.55 23.75 14.48
CA GLN A 244 6.78 22.65 15.06
C GLN A 244 5.28 22.76 14.78
N GLN A 245 4.70 23.96 14.88
CA GLN A 245 3.27 24.13 14.63
C GLN A 245 2.94 24.02 13.13
N ILE A 246 3.88 24.33 12.24
CA ILE A 246 3.72 24.07 10.80
C ILE A 246 3.66 22.57 10.55
N LYS A 247 4.56 21.77 11.14
CA LYS A 247 4.54 20.30 10.98
C LYS A 247 3.20 19.70 11.39
N GLU A 248 2.64 20.14 12.50
CA GLU A 248 1.31 19.72 12.97
C GLU A 248 0.19 20.17 12.01
N MET A 249 0.26 21.40 11.50
CA MET A 249 -0.74 21.94 10.58
C MET A 249 -0.81 21.15 9.26
N VAL A 250 0.36 20.79 8.70
CA VAL A 250 0.44 20.19 7.37
C VAL A 250 0.18 18.68 7.36
N GLU A 251 0.06 18.03 8.52
CA GLU A 251 -0.04 16.56 8.66
C GLU A 251 -1.17 15.95 7.82
N ASN A 252 -2.38 16.50 7.89
CA ASN A 252 -3.49 15.98 7.10
C ASN A 252 -3.38 16.32 5.60
N THR A 253 -2.76 17.45 5.25
CA THR A 253 -2.48 17.79 3.84
C THR A 253 -1.41 16.89 3.24
N LEU A 254 -0.37 16.52 4.01
CA LEU A 254 0.61 15.52 3.60
C LEU A 254 -0.07 14.21 3.20
N LYS A 255 -0.94 13.71 4.07
CA LYS A 255 -1.69 12.48 3.82
C LYS A 255 -2.63 12.62 2.62
N ALA A 256 -3.29 13.77 2.47
CA ALA A 256 -4.14 14.05 1.30
C ALA A 256 -3.35 13.96 -0.01
N LEU A 257 -2.17 14.58 -0.06
CA LEU A 257 -1.31 14.57 -1.26
C LEU A 257 -0.80 13.16 -1.60
N GLU A 258 -0.41 12.38 -0.59
CA GLU A 258 -0.02 10.97 -0.79
C GLU A 258 -1.19 10.14 -1.38
N GLU A 259 -2.39 10.29 -0.83
CA GLU A 259 -3.57 9.58 -1.33
C GLU A 259 -3.98 10.03 -2.74
N ILE A 260 -3.83 11.31 -3.06
CA ILE A 260 -4.04 11.84 -4.42
C ILE A 260 -3.07 11.18 -5.41
N GLU A 261 -1.78 11.11 -5.09
CA GLU A 261 -0.79 10.48 -5.99
C GLU A 261 -1.04 8.97 -6.15
N ASN A 262 -1.40 8.27 -5.07
CA ASN A 262 -1.82 6.88 -5.13
C ASN A 262 -3.07 6.67 -6.00
N ALA A 263 -4.06 7.56 -5.89
CA ALA A 263 -5.26 7.53 -6.74
C ALA A 263 -4.90 7.75 -8.22
N LYS A 264 -4.07 8.76 -8.53
CA LYS A 264 -3.59 9.01 -9.90
C LYS A 264 -2.85 7.82 -10.48
N ALA A 265 -1.96 7.19 -9.71
CA ALA A 265 -1.22 6.01 -10.13
C ALA A 265 -2.15 4.84 -10.48
N ASN A 266 -3.14 4.55 -9.62
CA ASN A 266 -4.13 3.50 -9.86
C ASN A 266 -5.00 3.80 -11.10
N ILE A 267 -5.49 5.04 -11.24
CA ILE A 267 -6.30 5.48 -12.40
C ILE A 267 -5.49 5.34 -13.71
N LYS A 268 -4.18 5.62 -13.68
CA LYS A 268 -3.32 5.51 -14.86
C LYS A 268 -3.26 4.08 -15.40
N ILE A 269 -3.23 3.08 -14.51
CA ILE A 269 -3.18 1.64 -14.83
C ILE A 269 -4.46 1.13 -15.51
N LEU A 270 -5.60 1.80 -15.32
CA LEU A 270 -6.86 1.45 -15.99
C LEU A 270 -6.74 1.75 -17.50
N HIS A 271 -6.61 0.70 -18.31
CA HIS A 271 -6.45 0.82 -19.77
C HIS A 271 -7.76 0.50 -20.51
N ASP A 272 -8.39 -0.62 -20.18
CA ASP A 272 -9.57 -1.13 -20.88
C ASP A 272 -10.89 -0.53 -20.34
N TYR A 273 -10.84 0.03 -19.13
CA TYR A 273 -12.00 0.63 -18.45
C TYR A 273 -12.09 2.14 -18.69
N LYS A 274 -12.13 2.58 -19.96
CA LYS A 274 -12.08 4.00 -20.34
C LYS A 274 -13.12 4.87 -19.63
N GLN A 275 -14.36 4.37 -19.48
CA GLN A 275 -15.43 5.11 -18.81
C GLN A 275 -15.17 5.25 -17.30
N GLN A 276 -14.84 4.15 -16.60
CA GLN A 276 -14.51 4.20 -15.16
C GLN A 276 -13.29 5.07 -14.89
N LYS A 277 -12.26 5.00 -15.76
CA LYS A 277 -11.07 5.84 -15.69
C LYS A 277 -11.43 7.33 -15.77
N ALA A 278 -12.29 7.70 -16.73
CA ALA A 278 -12.72 9.08 -16.91
C ALA A 278 -13.53 9.57 -15.69
N GLU A 279 -14.43 8.74 -15.17
CA GLU A 279 -15.25 9.07 -14.00
C GLU A 279 -14.39 9.27 -12.74
N LEU A 280 -13.50 8.33 -12.43
CA LEU A 280 -12.59 8.46 -11.27
C LEU A 280 -11.63 9.66 -11.42
N SER A 281 -11.16 9.96 -12.64
CA SER A 281 -10.32 11.14 -12.89
C SER A 281 -11.07 12.44 -12.62
N LYS A 282 -12.35 12.49 -13.03
CA LYS A 282 -13.23 13.63 -12.81
C LYS A 282 -13.50 13.82 -11.32
N GLN A 283 -13.91 12.77 -10.62
CA GLN A 283 -14.16 12.80 -9.17
C GLN A 283 -12.93 13.22 -8.38
N LEU A 284 -11.75 12.69 -8.72
CA LEU A 284 -10.50 13.09 -8.06
C LEU A 284 -10.19 14.58 -8.28
N THR A 285 -10.39 15.09 -9.49
CA THR A 285 -10.15 16.50 -9.82
C THR A 285 -11.11 17.41 -9.04
N GLU A 286 -12.40 17.05 -8.99
CA GLU A 286 -13.42 17.76 -8.23
C GLU A 286 -13.09 17.76 -6.74
N GLU A 287 -12.68 16.62 -6.17
CA GLU A 287 -12.38 16.53 -4.75
C GLU A 287 -11.09 17.24 -4.34
N ILE A 288 -10.06 17.28 -5.21
CA ILE A 288 -8.88 18.13 -5.01
C ILE A 288 -9.31 19.60 -4.92
N ASN A 289 -10.23 20.04 -5.78
CA ASN A 289 -10.75 21.40 -5.74
C ASN A 289 -11.57 21.66 -4.48
N ASN A 290 -12.41 20.72 -4.04
CA ASN A 290 -13.15 20.80 -2.78
C ASN A 290 -12.22 20.93 -1.57
N TYR A 291 -11.12 20.16 -1.56
CA TYR A 291 -10.11 20.23 -0.51
C TYR A 291 -9.42 21.61 -0.48
N LYS A 292 -9.09 22.19 -1.64
CA LYS A 292 -8.58 23.57 -1.74
C LYS A 292 -9.58 24.60 -1.22
N ILE A 293 -10.87 24.44 -1.52
CA ILE A 293 -11.94 25.30 -1.00
C ILE A 293 -12.01 25.20 0.53
N ALA A 294 -11.91 23.99 1.09
CA ALA A 294 -11.90 23.79 2.54
C ALA A 294 -10.71 24.47 3.22
N ILE A 295 -9.51 24.45 2.61
CA ILE A 295 -8.34 25.19 3.11
C ILE A 295 -8.64 26.69 3.19
N LYS A 296 -9.26 27.27 2.16
CA LYS A 296 -9.63 28.69 2.17
C LYS A 296 -10.64 29.03 3.26
N ILE A 297 -11.65 28.19 3.45
CA ILE A 297 -12.65 28.38 4.51
C ILE A 297 -11.98 28.28 5.89
N ALA A 298 -11.11 27.30 6.08
CA ALA A 298 -10.37 27.09 7.32
C ALA A 298 -9.48 28.29 7.69
N ALA A 299 -8.93 28.98 6.70
CA ALA A 299 -8.03 30.13 6.86
C ALA A 299 -8.72 31.50 6.88
N ASP A 300 -10.05 31.55 6.73
CA ASP A 300 -10.84 32.78 6.76
C ASP A 300 -11.15 33.20 8.21
N HIS A 301 -10.10 33.41 8.98
CA HIS A 301 -10.16 33.78 10.38
C HIS A 301 -9.05 34.77 10.74
N GLU A 302 -9.34 35.73 11.62
CA GLU A 302 -8.37 36.74 12.06
C GLU A 302 -7.21 36.17 12.91
N SER A 303 -7.26 34.89 13.31
CA SER A 303 -6.33 34.26 14.23
C SER A 303 -5.58 33.12 13.55
N PHE A 304 -4.26 33.19 13.63
CA PHE A 304 -3.37 32.17 13.06
C PHE A 304 -3.43 30.85 13.81
N ASP A 305 -3.67 30.85 15.13
CA ASP A 305 -3.86 29.61 15.89
C ASP A 305 -5.12 28.86 15.45
N ILE A 306 -6.22 29.60 15.25
CA ILE A 306 -7.49 29.02 14.80
C ILE A 306 -7.36 28.53 13.36
N THR A 307 -6.71 29.31 12.49
CA THR A 307 -6.41 28.91 11.11
C THR A 307 -5.61 27.60 11.07
N LYS A 308 -4.56 27.49 11.89
CA LYS A 308 -3.74 26.28 12.01
C LYS A 308 -4.58 25.06 12.39
N ILE A 309 -5.40 25.18 13.45
CA ILE A 309 -6.27 24.10 13.93
C ILE A 309 -7.30 23.70 12.86
N ASN A 310 -7.90 24.67 12.18
CA ASN A 310 -8.91 24.40 11.16
C ASN A 310 -8.31 23.68 9.94
N ILE A 311 -7.14 24.12 9.44
CA ILE A 311 -6.44 23.46 8.33
C ILE A 311 -6.02 22.05 8.73
N GLN A 312 -5.47 21.90 9.94
CA GLN A 312 -5.08 20.59 10.47
C GLN A 312 -6.25 19.61 10.48
N ASN A 313 -7.48 20.08 10.73
CA ASN A 313 -8.65 19.21 10.90
C ASN A 313 -9.47 18.99 9.61
N ILE A 314 -9.00 19.42 8.43
CA ILE A 314 -9.75 19.20 7.19
C ILE A 314 -9.81 17.69 6.88
N PRO A 315 -11.00 17.10 6.76
CA PRO A 315 -11.14 15.67 6.49
C PRO A 315 -10.69 15.32 5.07
N ILE A 316 -10.02 14.18 4.94
CA ILE A 316 -9.55 13.64 3.65
C ILE A 316 -10.35 12.41 3.18
N THR A 317 -11.44 12.08 3.87
CA THR A 317 -12.16 10.80 3.72
C THR A 317 -12.64 10.52 2.31
N ASN A 318 -13.03 11.55 1.54
CA ASN A 318 -13.44 11.39 0.15
C ASN A 318 -12.26 11.08 -0.78
N ILE A 319 -11.10 11.73 -0.57
CA ILE A 319 -9.86 11.42 -1.29
C ILE A 319 -9.47 9.95 -1.04
N THR A 320 -9.53 9.51 0.23
CA THR A 320 -9.26 8.12 0.60
C THR A 320 -10.19 7.14 -0.12
N LYS A 321 -11.50 7.45 -0.16
CA LYS A 321 -12.51 6.63 -0.86
C LYS A 321 -12.20 6.49 -2.35
N ILE A 322 -11.88 7.60 -3.02
CA ILE A 322 -11.54 7.59 -4.45
C ILE A 322 -10.28 6.75 -4.71
N LYS A 323 -9.25 6.89 -3.86
CA LYS A 323 -8.03 6.07 -3.92
C LYS A 323 -8.34 4.57 -3.77
N ASP A 324 -9.17 4.19 -2.80
CA ASP A 324 -9.57 2.79 -2.58
C ASP A 324 -10.42 2.25 -3.74
N GLU A 325 -11.33 3.06 -4.29
CA GLU A 325 -12.14 2.69 -5.45
C GLU A 325 -11.29 2.48 -6.70
N ALA A 326 -10.33 3.37 -6.97
CA ALA A 326 -9.37 3.21 -8.04
C ALA A 326 -8.55 1.92 -7.88
N LYS A 327 -8.12 1.59 -6.66
CA LYS A 327 -7.41 0.32 -6.39
C LYS A 327 -8.28 -0.90 -6.67
N ARG A 328 -9.53 -0.89 -6.19
CA ARG A 328 -10.50 -1.98 -6.46
C ARG A 328 -10.74 -2.16 -7.96
N ALA A 329 -10.87 -1.07 -8.71
CA ALA A 329 -11.04 -1.14 -10.15
C ALA A 329 -9.84 -1.79 -10.86
N VAL A 330 -8.61 -1.46 -10.43
CA VAL A 330 -7.39 -2.11 -10.94
C VAL A 330 -7.39 -3.61 -10.63
N ASP A 331 -7.78 -4.00 -9.42
CA ASP A 331 -7.82 -5.42 -9.02
C ASP A 331 -8.86 -6.22 -9.81
N VAL A 332 -10.02 -5.61 -10.10
CA VAL A 332 -11.05 -6.21 -10.97
C VAL A 332 -10.55 -6.35 -12.40
N GLN A 333 -9.95 -5.30 -12.99
CA GLN A 333 -9.37 -5.37 -14.33
C GLN A 333 -8.31 -6.48 -14.42
N ASN A 334 -7.39 -6.54 -13.45
CA ASN A 334 -6.35 -7.57 -13.41
C ASN A 334 -6.92 -8.98 -13.32
N THR A 335 -7.96 -9.20 -12.51
CA THR A 335 -8.63 -10.50 -12.41
C THR A 335 -9.25 -10.93 -13.74
N ILE A 336 -9.88 -9.99 -14.46
CA ILE A 336 -10.50 -10.24 -15.76
C ILE A 336 -9.44 -10.55 -16.82
N ILE A 337 -8.35 -9.77 -16.87
CA ILE A 337 -7.22 -10.01 -17.79
C ILE A 337 -6.59 -11.38 -17.52
N ILE A 338 -6.32 -11.70 -16.24
CA ILE A 338 -5.78 -13.00 -15.83
C ILE A 338 -6.67 -14.15 -16.31
N LYS A 339 -7.99 -14.06 -16.11
CA LYS A 339 -8.94 -15.07 -16.56
C LYS A 339 -9.01 -15.18 -18.09
N ALA A 340 -9.00 -14.05 -18.79
CA ALA A 340 -9.05 -14.02 -20.25
C ALA A 340 -7.80 -14.65 -20.88
N ASN A 341 -6.61 -14.32 -20.34
CA ASN A 341 -5.34 -14.87 -20.81
C ASN A 341 -5.26 -16.39 -20.56
N ALA A 342 -5.70 -16.86 -19.38
CA ALA A 342 -5.71 -18.28 -19.06
C ALA A 342 -6.60 -19.05 -20.04
N LYS A 343 -7.82 -18.56 -20.31
CA LYS A 343 -8.72 -19.14 -21.33
C LYS A 343 -8.12 -19.13 -22.74
N ALA A 344 -7.40 -18.06 -23.11
CA ALA A 344 -6.75 -17.97 -24.42
C ALA A 344 -5.59 -18.97 -24.55
N ILE A 345 -4.86 -19.26 -23.47
CA ILE A 345 -3.83 -20.30 -23.42
C ILE A 345 -4.47 -21.69 -23.52
N GLU A 346 -5.50 -21.96 -22.69
CA GLU A 346 -6.27 -23.21 -22.75
C GLU A 346 -6.79 -23.48 -24.16
N ALA A 347 -7.31 -22.47 -24.85
CA ALA A 347 -7.86 -22.61 -26.20
C ALA A 347 -6.85 -23.18 -27.21
N LYS A 348 -5.55 -22.92 -27.03
CA LYS A 348 -4.45 -23.39 -27.90
C LYS A 348 -4.03 -24.83 -27.66
N LEU A 349 -4.48 -25.44 -26.56
CA LEU A 349 -4.24 -26.85 -26.28
C LEU A 349 -5.14 -27.74 -27.15
N ASN A 350 -4.65 -28.91 -27.54
CA ASN A 350 -5.44 -29.91 -28.23
C ASN A 350 -6.48 -30.55 -27.25
N PRO A 351 -7.50 -31.29 -27.75
CA PRO A 351 -8.55 -31.84 -26.89
C PRO A 351 -8.02 -32.71 -25.74
N SER A 352 -7.06 -33.59 -26.00
CA SER A 352 -6.48 -34.46 -24.96
C SER A 352 -5.72 -33.65 -23.92
N GLU A 353 -4.89 -32.68 -24.34
CA GLU A 353 -4.16 -31.78 -23.44
C GLU A 353 -5.11 -30.99 -22.53
N LYS A 354 -6.27 -30.56 -23.06
CA LYS A 354 -7.33 -29.91 -22.29
C LYS A 354 -7.92 -30.83 -21.23
N ASP A 355 -8.20 -32.09 -21.58
CA ASP A 355 -8.74 -33.07 -20.63
C ASP A 355 -7.75 -33.38 -19.51
N ALA A 356 -6.46 -33.51 -19.82
CA ALA A 356 -5.41 -33.70 -18.83
C ALA A 356 -5.24 -32.47 -17.92
N LEU A 357 -5.23 -31.26 -18.49
CA LEU A 357 -5.19 -30.03 -17.70
C LEU A 357 -6.43 -29.92 -16.80
N LYS A 358 -7.61 -30.20 -17.34
CA LYS A 358 -8.87 -30.20 -16.58
C LYS A 358 -8.83 -31.19 -15.42
N PHE A 359 -8.33 -32.40 -15.65
CA PHE A 359 -8.16 -33.40 -14.60
C PHE A 359 -7.25 -32.90 -13.46
N ILE A 360 -6.14 -32.23 -13.78
CA ILE A 360 -5.25 -31.61 -12.79
C ILE A 360 -5.99 -30.49 -12.05
N ILE A 361 -6.66 -29.58 -12.76
CA ILE A 361 -7.38 -28.45 -12.16
C ILE A 361 -8.45 -28.94 -11.19
N GLU A 362 -9.32 -29.86 -11.63
CA GLU A 362 -10.37 -30.43 -10.78
C GLU A 362 -9.77 -31.10 -9.54
N THR A 363 -8.62 -31.76 -9.67
CA THR A 363 -7.91 -32.38 -8.55
C THR A 363 -7.35 -31.35 -7.56
N LEU A 364 -6.79 -30.24 -8.04
CA LEU A 364 -6.26 -29.17 -7.18
C LEU A 364 -7.37 -28.37 -6.47
N GLN A 365 -8.58 -28.37 -7.05
CA GLN A 365 -9.76 -27.72 -6.48
C GLN A 365 -10.59 -28.66 -5.58
N ASP A 366 -10.35 -29.98 -5.64
CA ASP A 366 -11.09 -30.97 -4.87
C ASP A 366 -10.86 -30.79 -3.36
N THR A 367 -11.93 -30.51 -2.62
CA THR A 367 -11.90 -30.30 -1.17
C THR A 367 -12.03 -31.60 -0.37
N THR A 368 -12.32 -32.72 -1.03
CA THR A 368 -12.60 -34.01 -0.40
C THR A 368 -11.36 -34.91 -0.28
N ILE A 369 -10.39 -34.73 -1.17
CA ILE A 369 -9.16 -35.53 -1.24
C ILE A 369 -8.01 -34.80 -0.55
N ASN A 370 -7.27 -35.49 0.32
CA ASN A 370 -6.05 -35.00 0.99
C ASN A 370 -6.17 -33.56 1.55
N LYS A 371 -6.95 -33.43 2.63
CA LYS A 371 -7.42 -32.15 3.20
C LYS A 371 -6.33 -31.23 3.78
N ASN A 372 -5.12 -31.75 3.97
CA ASN A 372 -4.03 -31.00 4.60
C ASN A 372 -3.20 -30.18 3.60
N ASN A 373 -3.38 -30.39 2.29
CA ASN A 373 -2.66 -29.67 1.24
C ASN A 373 -3.46 -28.49 0.69
N THR A 374 -2.75 -27.55 0.07
CA THR A 374 -3.32 -26.33 -0.51
C THR A 374 -4.47 -26.63 -1.49
N ILE A 375 -5.60 -25.95 -1.30
CA ILE A 375 -6.75 -25.96 -2.22
C ILE A 375 -6.61 -24.73 -3.12
N TYR A 376 -6.55 -24.95 -4.43
CA TYR A 376 -6.38 -23.86 -5.38
C TYR A 376 -7.72 -23.18 -5.65
N THR A 377 -7.75 -21.85 -5.56
CA THR A 377 -8.85 -21.02 -6.04
C THR A 377 -8.78 -20.83 -7.56
N ASP A 378 -9.88 -20.46 -8.22
CA ASP A 378 -9.90 -20.10 -9.64
C ASP A 378 -8.82 -19.06 -9.99
N THR A 379 -8.60 -18.08 -9.12
CA THR A 379 -7.57 -17.05 -9.32
C THR A 379 -6.17 -17.65 -9.29
N GLN A 380 -5.89 -18.59 -8.38
CA GLN A 380 -4.59 -19.29 -8.33
C GLN A 380 -4.39 -20.16 -9.56
N ILE A 381 -5.42 -20.88 -10.02
CA ILE A 381 -5.36 -21.68 -11.27
C ILE A 381 -5.06 -20.78 -12.47
N ASN A 382 -5.80 -19.68 -12.64
CA ASN A 382 -5.56 -18.78 -13.77
C ASN A 382 -4.17 -18.14 -13.72
N LYS A 383 -3.66 -17.80 -12.52
CA LYS A 383 -2.27 -17.33 -12.35
C LYS A 383 -1.25 -18.40 -12.73
N PHE A 384 -1.48 -19.65 -12.32
CA PHE A 384 -0.62 -20.78 -12.64
C PHE A 384 -0.55 -21.02 -14.16
N ILE A 385 -1.70 -21.04 -14.84
CA ILE A 385 -1.78 -21.17 -16.31
C ILE A 385 -1.06 -20.03 -17.02
N ASN A 386 -1.31 -18.78 -16.59
CA ASN A 386 -0.67 -17.61 -17.19
C ASN A 386 0.85 -17.59 -17.00
N TYR A 387 1.31 -18.06 -15.84
CA TYR A 387 2.73 -18.13 -15.52
C TYR A 387 3.45 -19.13 -16.43
N LEU A 388 2.92 -20.37 -16.50
CA LEU A 388 3.51 -21.44 -17.29
C LEU A 388 3.43 -21.21 -18.80
N ARG A 389 2.40 -20.51 -19.26
CA ARG A 389 2.09 -20.34 -20.69
C ARG A 389 1.90 -21.67 -21.40
N GLU A 390 1.62 -21.61 -22.70
CA GLU A 390 1.23 -22.77 -23.50
C GLU A 390 2.26 -23.91 -23.46
N GLN A 391 3.54 -23.63 -23.74
CA GLN A 391 4.55 -24.67 -23.90
C GLN A 391 4.83 -25.44 -22.61
N GLN A 392 4.94 -24.75 -21.46
CA GLN A 392 5.23 -25.44 -20.21
C GLN A 392 4.01 -26.22 -19.70
N ILE A 393 2.78 -25.78 -20.03
CA ILE A 393 1.57 -26.59 -19.75
C ILE A 393 1.61 -27.88 -20.55
N LYS A 394 1.94 -27.83 -21.85
CA LYS A 394 2.05 -29.05 -22.69
C LYS A 394 3.02 -30.08 -22.09
N GLU A 395 4.19 -29.62 -21.65
CA GLU A 395 5.17 -30.47 -20.98
C GLU A 395 4.65 -31.01 -19.63
N MET A 396 3.96 -30.18 -18.84
CA MET A 396 3.40 -30.58 -17.55
C MET A 396 2.36 -31.70 -17.69
N VAL A 397 1.48 -31.57 -18.69
CA VAL A 397 0.34 -32.49 -18.84
C VAL A 397 0.72 -33.80 -19.53
N GLU A 398 1.89 -33.91 -20.16
CA GLU A 398 2.33 -35.08 -20.93
C GLU A 398 2.22 -36.40 -20.17
N ASN A 399 2.69 -36.41 -18.91
CA ASN A 399 2.62 -37.62 -18.10
C ASN A 399 1.19 -37.92 -17.59
N THR A 400 0.38 -36.88 -17.35
CA THR A 400 -1.05 -37.04 -17.00
C THR A 400 -1.87 -37.54 -18.19
N LEU A 401 -1.55 -37.09 -19.41
CA LEU A 401 -2.13 -37.62 -20.65
C LEU A 401 -1.93 -39.13 -20.73
N LYS A 402 -0.68 -39.57 -20.53
CA LYS A 402 -0.36 -40.99 -20.52
C LYS A 402 -1.09 -41.74 -19.40
N ALA A 403 -1.18 -41.17 -18.21
CA ALA A 403 -1.94 -41.77 -17.10
C ALA A 403 -3.42 -42.00 -17.48
N LEU A 404 -4.06 -40.98 -18.07
CA LEU A 404 -5.46 -41.04 -18.49
C LEU A 404 -5.69 -42.07 -19.61
N GLU A 405 -4.78 -42.17 -20.57
CA GLU A 405 -4.81 -43.19 -21.62
C GLU A 405 -4.76 -44.60 -21.02
N GLU A 406 -3.85 -44.86 -20.09
CA GLU A 406 -3.72 -46.17 -19.44
C GLU A 406 -4.93 -46.50 -18.55
N ILE A 407 -5.53 -45.49 -17.90
CA ILE A 407 -6.79 -45.64 -17.16
C ILE A 407 -7.93 -46.07 -18.09
N GLU A 408 -8.09 -45.42 -19.24
CA GLU A 408 -9.16 -45.76 -20.19
C GLU A 408 -8.96 -47.15 -20.81
N ASN A 409 -7.70 -47.51 -21.14
CA ASN A 409 -7.35 -48.85 -21.58
C ASN A 409 -7.68 -49.91 -20.51
N ALA A 410 -7.36 -49.64 -19.24
CA ALA A 410 -7.71 -50.52 -18.13
C ALA A 410 -9.24 -50.68 -18.00
N LYS A 411 -10.00 -49.58 -18.02
CA LYS A 411 -11.48 -49.61 -17.97
C LYS A 411 -12.07 -50.40 -19.13
N ALA A 412 -11.57 -50.20 -20.35
CA ALA A 412 -12.03 -50.92 -21.54
C ALA A 412 -11.81 -52.43 -21.39
N ASN A 413 -10.60 -52.84 -20.97
CA ASN A 413 -10.28 -54.25 -20.74
C ASN A 413 -11.14 -54.85 -19.63
N ILE A 414 -11.29 -54.17 -18.49
CA ILE A 414 -12.15 -54.62 -17.37
C ILE A 414 -13.61 -54.78 -17.82
N LYS A 415 -14.12 -53.87 -18.68
CA LYS A 415 -15.48 -53.94 -19.18
C LYS A 415 -15.74 -55.22 -19.99
N ILE A 416 -14.77 -55.67 -20.79
CA ILE A 416 -14.81 -56.88 -21.61
C ILE A 416 -14.85 -58.17 -20.78
N LEU A 417 -14.40 -58.14 -19.51
CA LEU A 417 -14.46 -59.32 -18.64
C LEU A 417 -15.93 -59.65 -18.29
N HIS A 418 -16.44 -60.81 -18.73
CA HIS A 418 -17.83 -61.22 -18.54
C HIS A 418 -17.96 -62.37 -17.53
N ASP A 419 -17.17 -63.44 -17.70
CA ASP A 419 -17.26 -64.66 -16.89
C ASP A 419 -16.45 -64.59 -15.57
N TYR A 420 -15.56 -63.61 -15.47
CA TYR A 420 -14.62 -63.41 -14.36
C TYR A 420 -15.09 -62.35 -13.37
N LYS A 421 -16.32 -62.48 -12.85
CA LYS A 421 -16.96 -61.44 -12.01
C LYS A 421 -16.11 -60.98 -10.81
N GLN A 422 -15.41 -61.91 -10.14
CA GLN A 422 -14.56 -61.59 -8.99
C GLN A 422 -13.31 -60.81 -9.40
N GLN A 423 -12.53 -61.29 -10.38
CA GLN A 423 -11.36 -60.58 -10.90
C GLN A 423 -11.75 -59.20 -11.46
N LYS A 424 -12.88 -59.12 -12.18
CA LYS A 424 -13.41 -57.84 -12.66
C LYS A 424 -13.66 -56.86 -11.53
N ALA A 425 -14.29 -57.31 -10.43
CA ALA A 425 -14.57 -56.46 -9.28
C ALA A 425 -13.27 -56.03 -8.57
N GLU A 426 -12.30 -56.93 -8.44
CA GLU A 426 -11.00 -56.64 -7.84
C GLU A 426 -10.21 -55.61 -8.67
N LEU A 427 -10.07 -55.81 -9.97
CA LEU A 427 -9.41 -54.85 -10.87
C LEU A 427 -10.12 -53.50 -10.89
N SER A 428 -11.46 -53.47 -10.87
CA SER A 428 -12.23 -52.21 -10.79
C SER A 428 -11.94 -51.45 -9.50
N LYS A 429 -11.85 -52.18 -8.37
CA LYS A 429 -11.53 -51.61 -7.07
C LYS A 429 -10.10 -51.05 -7.07
N GLN A 430 -9.12 -51.86 -7.47
CA GLN A 430 -7.71 -51.45 -7.55
C GLN A 430 -7.52 -50.23 -8.46
N LEU A 431 -8.16 -50.21 -9.64
CA LEU A 431 -8.09 -49.06 -10.55
C LEU A 431 -8.68 -47.79 -9.91
N THR A 432 -9.80 -47.91 -9.21
CA THR A 432 -10.43 -46.77 -8.52
C THR A 432 -9.53 -46.22 -7.41
N GLU A 433 -8.94 -47.12 -6.61
CA GLU A 433 -7.98 -46.75 -5.56
C GLU A 433 -6.75 -46.06 -6.14
N GLU A 434 -6.19 -46.57 -7.24
CA GLU A 434 -4.98 -46.00 -7.83
C GLU A 434 -5.23 -44.66 -8.54
N ILE A 435 -6.41 -44.45 -9.14
CA ILE A 435 -6.81 -43.13 -9.65
C ILE A 435 -6.83 -42.10 -8.50
N ASN A 436 -7.36 -42.49 -7.33
CA ASN A 436 -7.36 -41.62 -6.16
C ASN A 436 -5.94 -41.37 -5.63
N ASN A 437 -5.07 -42.38 -5.63
CA ASN A 437 -3.66 -42.20 -5.27
C ASN A 437 -2.94 -41.23 -6.21
N TYR A 438 -3.20 -41.31 -7.52
CA TYR A 438 -2.65 -40.38 -8.50
C TYR A 438 -3.13 -38.94 -8.26
N LYS A 439 -4.43 -38.76 -7.94
CA LYS A 439 -4.96 -37.44 -7.53
C LYS A 439 -4.28 -36.89 -6.27
N ILE A 440 -4.07 -37.74 -5.26
CA ILE A 440 -3.35 -37.36 -4.04
C ILE A 440 -1.92 -36.93 -4.37
N ALA A 441 -1.23 -37.64 -5.25
CA ALA A 441 0.12 -37.29 -5.69
C ALA A 441 0.17 -35.93 -6.40
N ILE A 442 -0.83 -35.60 -7.23
CA ILE A 442 -0.95 -34.27 -7.85
C ILE A 442 -1.06 -33.18 -6.79
N LYS A 443 -1.88 -33.37 -5.74
CA LYS A 443 -2.01 -32.38 -4.66
C LYS A 443 -0.71 -32.18 -3.90
N ILE A 444 -0.01 -33.27 -3.58
CA ILE A 444 1.29 -33.21 -2.90
C ILE A 444 2.32 -32.49 -3.79
N ALA A 445 2.36 -32.83 -5.08
CA ALA A 445 3.25 -32.20 -6.05
C ALA A 445 3.00 -30.68 -6.21
N ALA A 446 1.75 -30.24 -6.02
CA ALA A 446 1.36 -28.85 -6.12
C ALA A 446 1.45 -28.05 -4.80
N ASP A 447 1.77 -28.69 -3.67
CA ASP A 447 1.83 -28.03 -2.38
C ASP A 447 3.17 -27.29 -2.15
N HIS A 448 3.47 -26.37 -3.06
CA HIS A 448 4.68 -25.57 -3.08
C HIS A 448 4.37 -24.13 -3.52
N GLU A 449 5.14 -23.17 -3.00
CA GLU A 449 4.98 -21.75 -3.37
C GLU A 449 5.41 -21.45 -4.81
N SER A 450 6.32 -22.25 -5.38
CA SER A 450 6.87 -22.05 -6.73
C SER A 450 6.13 -22.85 -7.79
N PHE A 451 5.60 -22.16 -8.80
CA PHE A 451 4.94 -22.77 -9.95
C PHE A 451 5.87 -23.61 -10.83
N ASP A 452 7.16 -23.29 -10.91
CA ASP A 452 8.13 -24.12 -11.62
C ASP A 452 8.30 -25.48 -10.95
N ILE A 453 8.39 -25.48 -9.60
CA ILE A 453 8.50 -26.71 -8.81
C ILE A 453 7.23 -27.53 -8.94
N THR A 454 6.06 -26.89 -8.81
CA THR A 454 4.76 -27.54 -9.02
C THR A 454 4.69 -28.21 -10.39
N LYS A 455 5.08 -27.50 -11.46
CA LYS A 455 5.11 -28.02 -12.83
C LYS A 455 5.99 -29.26 -12.94
N ILE A 456 7.22 -29.18 -12.45
CA ILE A 456 8.19 -30.28 -12.52
C ILE A 456 7.69 -31.48 -11.72
N ASN A 457 7.15 -31.27 -10.53
CA ASN A 457 6.69 -32.36 -9.68
C ASN A 457 5.47 -33.07 -10.29
N ILE A 458 4.49 -32.33 -10.82
CA ILE A 458 3.32 -32.90 -11.51
C ILE A 458 3.75 -33.70 -12.75
N GLN A 459 4.67 -33.15 -13.55
CA GLN A 459 5.20 -33.80 -14.74
C GLN A 459 5.84 -35.16 -14.41
N ASN A 460 6.44 -35.31 -13.23
CA ASN A 460 7.24 -36.49 -12.85
C ASN A 460 6.48 -37.51 -11.98
N ILE A 461 5.16 -37.39 -11.81
CA ILE A 461 4.40 -38.35 -10.98
C ILE A 461 4.45 -39.75 -11.62
N PRO A 462 4.89 -40.79 -10.91
CA PRO A 462 4.97 -42.12 -11.50
C PRO A 462 3.58 -42.71 -11.80
N ILE A 463 3.40 -43.29 -12.98
CA ILE A 463 2.15 -43.95 -13.42
C ILE A 463 2.26 -45.49 -13.40
N THR A 464 3.33 -46.04 -12.84
CA THR A 464 3.70 -47.46 -12.94
C THR A 464 2.60 -48.42 -12.47
N ASN A 465 1.87 -48.08 -11.41
CA ASN A 465 0.79 -48.93 -10.89
C ASN A 465 -0.44 -48.92 -11.79
N ILE A 466 -0.78 -47.77 -12.39
CA ILE A 466 -1.85 -47.67 -13.40
C ILE A 466 -1.51 -48.58 -14.59
N THR A 467 -0.28 -48.50 -15.10
CA THR A 467 0.19 -49.37 -16.20
C THR A 467 0.11 -50.85 -15.82
N LYS A 468 0.51 -51.24 -14.60
CA LYS A 468 0.42 -52.63 -14.12
C LYS A 468 -1.03 -53.14 -14.11
N ILE A 469 -1.98 -52.35 -13.60
CA ILE A 469 -3.40 -52.72 -13.57
C ILE A 469 -3.94 -52.87 -14.99
N LYS A 470 -3.59 -51.96 -15.90
CA LYS A 470 -3.94 -52.06 -17.32
C LYS A 470 -3.39 -53.33 -17.96
N ASP A 471 -2.13 -53.67 -17.67
CA ASP A 471 -1.47 -54.87 -18.21
C ASP A 471 -2.11 -56.15 -17.67
N GLU A 472 -2.44 -56.20 -16.38
CA GLU A 472 -3.17 -57.31 -15.77
C GLU A 472 -4.56 -57.47 -16.39
N ALA A 473 -5.31 -56.38 -16.54
CA ALA A 473 -6.63 -56.40 -17.18
C ALA A 473 -6.54 -56.90 -18.63
N LYS A 474 -5.51 -56.50 -19.38
CA LYS A 474 -5.29 -56.98 -20.75
C LYS A 474 -4.98 -58.47 -20.77
N ARG A 475 -4.10 -58.97 -19.89
CA ARG A 475 -3.81 -60.40 -19.76
C ARG A 475 -5.07 -61.20 -19.41
N ALA A 476 -5.93 -60.67 -18.54
CA ALA A 476 -7.20 -61.31 -18.21
C ALA A 476 -8.13 -61.43 -19.42
N VAL A 477 -8.23 -60.37 -20.24
CA VAL A 477 -8.99 -60.40 -21.49
C VAL A 477 -8.39 -61.41 -22.47
N ASP A 478 -7.07 -61.49 -22.59
CA ASP A 478 -6.40 -62.44 -23.48
C ASP A 478 -6.63 -63.90 -23.06
N VAL A 479 -6.60 -64.18 -21.76
CA VAL A 479 -6.98 -65.49 -21.22
C VAL A 479 -8.46 -65.78 -21.49
N GLN A 480 -9.37 -64.83 -21.22
CA GLN A 480 -10.79 -64.99 -21.54
C GLN A 480 -11.00 -65.28 -23.04
N ASN A 481 -10.37 -64.53 -23.94
CA ASN A 481 -10.49 -64.74 -25.39
C ASN A 481 -9.89 -66.07 -25.83
N THR A 482 -8.79 -66.50 -25.22
CA THR A 482 -8.21 -67.84 -25.42
C THR A 482 -9.24 -68.93 -25.09
N ILE A 483 -10.10 -68.69 -24.10
CA ILE A 483 -11.15 -69.61 -23.65
C ILE A 483 -12.37 -69.55 -24.56
N THR A 484 -12.85 -68.35 -24.89
CA THR A 484 -14.09 -68.16 -25.66
C THR A 484 -13.91 -68.41 -27.17
N ALA A 485 -12.78 -68.04 -27.77
CA ALA A 485 -12.59 -68.09 -29.22
C ALA A 485 -12.10 -69.45 -29.78
N HIS A 486 -11.62 -70.38 -28.94
CA HIS A 486 -10.94 -71.61 -29.40
C HIS A 486 -11.48 -72.92 -28.81
N LEU A 487 -12.71 -72.90 -28.28
CA LEU A 487 -13.45 -74.10 -27.91
C LEU A 487 -14.64 -74.26 -28.88
N PRO A 488 -14.46 -74.88 -30.07
CA PRO A 488 -15.59 -75.21 -30.93
C PRO A 488 -16.57 -76.15 -30.23
N ASN A 489 -17.83 -76.13 -30.67
CA ASN A 489 -19.02 -76.87 -30.19
C ASN A 489 -18.74 -78.31 -29.67
N ASN A 490 -18.18 -78.45 -28.46
CA ASN A 490 -18.22 -79.62 -27.57
C ASN A 490 -17.33 -79.49 -26.30
N ASN A 491 -16.77 -78.31 -26.03
CA ASN A 491 -15.79 -78.13 -24.95
C ASN A 491 -16.20 -77.11 -23.86
N GLU A 492 -17.50 -76.86 -23.66
CA GLU A 492 -18.03 -76.11 -22.49
C GLU A 492 -17.43 -76.61 -21.18
N LYS A 493 -17.18 -77.91 -21.08
CA LYS A 493 -16.50 -78.56 -19.95
C LYS A 493 -15.08 -78.05 -19.67
N TYR A 494 -14.32 -77.66 -20.69
CA TYR A 494 -12.98 -77.06 -20.52
C TYR A 494 -13.08 -75.60 -20.09
N ALA A 495 -14.04 -74.85 -20.63
CA ALA A 495 -14.33 -73.50 -20.16
C ALA A 495 -14.76 -73.52 -18.69
N TYR A 496 -15.65 -74.42 -18.32
CA TYR A 496 -16.07 -74.62 -16.93
C TYR A 496 -14.89 -75.01 -16.03
N ALA A 497 -14.05 -75.95 -16.46
CA ALA A 497 -12.86 -76.35 -15.69
C ALA A 497 -11.91 -75.18 -15.43
N LEU A 498 -11.68 -74.36 -16.45
CA LEU A 498 -10.78 -73.21 -16.37
C LEU A 498 -11.38 -72.06 -15.53
N ILE A 499 -12.68 -71.79 -15.67
CA ILE A 499 -13.40 -70.84 -14.80
C ILE A 499 -13.34 -71.33 -13.34
N TYR A 500 -13.52 -72.63 -13.11
CA TYR A 500 -13.45 -73.23 -11.78
C TYR A 500 -12.04 -73.08 -11.18
N LEU A 501 -10.98 -73.34 -11.96
CA LEU A 501 -9.60 -73.10 -11.53
C LEU A 501 -9.35 -71.62 -11.22
N THR A 502 -9.85 -70.71 -12.06
CA THR A 502 -9.66 -69.27 -11.88
C THR A 502 -10.32 -68.76 -10.61
N LYS A 503 -11.42 -69.37 -10.17
CA LYS A 503 -12.03 -69.06 -8.85
C LYS A 503 -11.27 -69.71 -7.69
N THR A 504 -10.83 -70.95 -7.89
CA THR A 504 -10.30 -71.80 -6.81
C THR A 504 -8.87 -71.44 -6.42
N LEU A 505 -8.00 -71.22 -7.40
CA LEU A 505 -6.56 -71.06 -7.17
C LEU A 505 -6.19 -69.75 -6.46
N PRO A 506 -6.86 -68.61 -6.75
CA PRO A 506 -6.58 -67.35 -6.07
C PRO A 506 -7.18 -67.25 -4.66
N GLU A 507 -8.24 -68.00 -4.38
CA GLU A 507 -8.94 -67.95 -3.09
C GLU A 507 -8.09 -68.60 -1.98
N GLY A 508 -7.67 -67.79 -1.00
CA GLY A 508 -7.02 -68.25 0.24
C GLY A 508 -5.49 -68.47 0.18
N ASN A 509 -4.80 -68.06 -0.89
CA ASN A 509 -3.36 -68.30 -1.10
C ASN A 509 -2.60 -67.06 -1.65
N SER A 510 -1.27 -67.10 -1.68
CA SER A 510 -0.37 -66.07 -2.24
C SER A 510 -0.33 -66.01 -3.79
N TYR A 511 -1.21 -66.76 -4.45
CA TYR A 511 -1.28 -66.88 -5.90
C TYR A 511 -2.41 -65.99 -6.41
N THR A 512 -2.10 -64.93 -7.17
CA THR A 512 -3.08 -63.94 -7.62
C THR A 512 -3.72 -64.34 -8.96
N TYR A 513 -4.84 -63.71 -9.32
CA TYR A 513 -5.43 -63.86 -10.65
C TYR A 513 -4.42 -63.52 -11.76
N ASP A 514 -3.58 -62.49 -11.58
CA ASP A 514 -2.55 -62.15 -12.55
C ASP A 514 -1.53 -63.27 -12.76
N LYS A 515 -1.02 -63.87 -11.67
CA LYS A 515 -0.07 -64.99 -11.77
C LYS A 515 -0.70 -66.17 -12.50
N PHE A 516 -1.98 -66.44 -12.26
CA PHE A 516 -2.72 -67.46 -13.00
C PHE A 516 -2.78 -67.13 -14.49
N ASN A 517 -3.14 -65.89 -14.85
CA ASN A 517 -3.24 -65.48 -16.23
C ASN A 517 -1.89 -65.55 -16.96
N ILE A 518 -0.81 -65.12 -16.31
CA ILE A 518 0.56 -65.26 -16.83
C ILE A 518 0.90 -66.73 -17.08
N PHE A 519 0.59 -67.63 -16.15
CA PHE A 519 0.83 -69.07 -16.32
C PHE A 519 0.10 -69.63 -17.56
N ILE A 520 -1.20 -69.32 -17.71
CA ILE A 520 -2.01 -69.79 -18.84
C ILE A 520 -1.47 -69.27 -20.17
N LEU A 521 -1.14 -67.98 -20.25
CA LEU A 521 -0.57 -67.38 -21.46
C LEU A 521 0.79 -67.99 -21.81
N ASN A 522 1.64 -68.28 -20.81
CA ASN A 522 2.97 -68.86 -21.02
C ASN A 522 2.93 -70.31 -21.54
N ILE A 523 2.01 -71.14 -21.03
CA ILE A 523 1.90 -72.53 -21.50
C ILE A 523 1.17 -72.62 -22.84
N GLY A 524 0.33 -71.64 -23.17
CA GLY A 524 -0.45 -71.58 -24.39
C GLY A 524 -1.68 -72.49 -24.38
N LEU A 525 -2.51 -72.34 -25.42
CA LEU A 525 -3.84 -72.98 -25.50
C LEU A 525 -3.78 -74.51 -25.45
N ASP A 526 -2.94 -75.13 -26.27
CA ASP A 526 -2.92 -76.60 -26.41
C ASP A 526 -2.49 -77.29 -25.12
N LYS A 527 -1.45 -76.74 -24.47
CA LYS A 527 -0.99 -77.25 -23.18
C LYS A 527 -1.99 -76.99 -22.07
N THR A 528 -2.70 -75.86 -22.11
CA THR A 528 -3.80 -75.57 -21.18
C THR A 528 -4.92 -76.61 -21.32
N LYS A 529 -5.33 -76.93 -22.57
CA LYS A 529 -6.33 -77.98 -22.83
C LYS A 529 -5.88 -79.33 -22.27
N ASP A 530 -4.66 -79.74 -22.58
CA ASP A 530 -4.10 -81.01 -22.15
C ASP A 530 -3.96 -81.12 -20.62
N MET A 531 -3.60 -80.03 -19.93
CA MET A 531 -3.59 -79.95 -18.47
C MET A 531 -5.00 -80.13 -17.88
N LEU A 532 -6.02 -79.56 -18.53
CA LEU A 532 -7.40 -79.56 -18.05
C LEU A 532 -8.20 -80.81 -18.42
N THR A 533 -7.71 -81.67 -19.31
CA THR A 533 -8.49 -82.79 -19.88
C THR A 533 -9.16 -83.68 -18.83
N HIS A 534 -8.46 -84.02 -17.75
CA HIS A 534 -9.04 -84.84 -16.67
C HIS A 534 -10.16 -84.09 -15.95
N LEU A 535 -9.89 -82.85 -15.51
CA LEU A 535 -10.87 -82.02 -14.82
C LEU A 535 -12.11 -81.78 -15.69
N ALA A 536 -11.91 -81.45 -16.96
CA ALA A 536 -12.98 -81.25 -17.94
C ALA A 536 -13.82 -82.52 -18.13
N LYS A 537 -13.24 -83.72 -18.05
CA LYS A 537 -14.00 -84.98 -18.13
C LYS A 537 -14.88 -85.21 -16.90
N GLU A 538 -14.40 -84.82 -15.72
CA GLU A 538 -15.05 -85.13 -14.44
C GLU A 538 -16.06 -84.04 -13.98
N PHE A 539 -15.85 -82.77 -14.34
CA PHE A 539 -16.74 -81.68 -13.93
C PHE A 539 -18.23 -81.81 -14.33
N PRO A 540 -18.62 -82.45 -15.45
CA PRO A 540 -20.03 -82.77 -15.71
C PRO A 540 -20.70 -83.56 -14.58
N LYS A 541 -19.96 -84.37 -13.81
CA LYS A 541 -20.48 -85.07 -12.63
C LYS A 541 -20.83 -84.09 -11.51
N VAL A 542 -19.99 -83.07 -11.29
CA VAL A 542 -20.25 -82.00 -10.32
C VAL A 542 -21.54 -81.28 -10.69
N SER A 543 -21.66 -80.81 -11.93
CA SER A 543 -22.84 -80.06 -12.38
C SER A 543 -24.14 -80.87 -12.35
N THR A 544 -24.10 -82.15 -12.77
CA THR A 544 -25.30 -83.01 -12.71
C THR A 544 -25.70 -83.33 -11.26
N THR A 545 -24.75 -83.42 -10.34
CA THR A 545 -25.00 -83.57 -8.89
C THR A 545 -25.61 -82.31 -8.29
N GLU A 546 -25.03 -81.13 -8.56
CA GLU A 546 -25.56 -79.84 -8.13
C GLU A 546 -27.01 -79.67 -8.58
N ASN A 547 -27.30 -79.93 -9.85
CA ASN A 547 -28.66 -79.84 -10.40
C ASN A 547 -29.62 -80.83 -9.73
N ALA A 548 -29.19 -82.08 -9.50
CA ALA A 548 -29.97 -83.10 -8.79
C ALA A 548 -30.45 -82.58 -7.42
N VAL A 549 -29.50 -82.09 -6.62
CA VAL A 549 -29.73 -81.64 -5.26
C VAL A 549 -30.51 -80.33 -5.22
N MET A 550 -30.09 -79.33 -6.00
CA MET A 550 -30.57 -77.96 -5.87
C MET A 550 -31.89 -77.71 -6.60
N SER A 551 -32.13 -78.39 -7.72
CA SER A 551 -33.27 -78.07 -8.60
C SER A 551 -34.41 -79.07 -8.50
N TYR A 552 -34.13 -80.35 -8.21
CA TYR A 552 -35.13 -81.41 -8.34
C TYR A 552 -35.66 -81.96 -7.01
N ILE A 553 -34.85 -81.96 -5.95
CA ILE A 553 -35.30 -82.44 -4.62
C ILE A 553 -36.24 -81.42 -3.98
N LYS A 554 -37.46 -81.86 -3.65
CA LYS A 554 -38.51 -81.02 -3.03
C LYS A 554 -38.47 -81.02 -1.50
N ASP A 555 -38.10 -82.14 -0.89
CA ASP A 555 -37.98 -82.25 0.58
C ASP A 555 -36.88 -81.31 1.10
N ILE A 556 -37.27 -80.34 1.92
CA ILE A 556 -36.39 -79.28 2.41
C ILE A 556 -35.28 -79.84 3.33
N SER A 557 -35.60 -80.84 4.17
CA SER A 557 -34.65 -81.41 5.13
C SER A 557 -33.58 -82.23 4.42
N GLN A 558 -33.99 -83.11 3.51
CA GLN A 558 -33.09 -83.94 2.71
C GLN A 558 -32.25 -83.09 1.74
N LYS A 559 -32.87 -82.07 1.13
CA LYS A 559 -32.16 -81.10 0.28
C LYS A 559 -31.11 -80.34 1.08
N SER A 560 -31.45 -79.86 2.28
CA SER A 560 -30.51 -79.14 3.14
C SER A 560 -29.31 -80.00 3.53
N LYS A 561 -29.54 -81.27 3.90
CA LYS A 561 -28.47 -82.23 4.21
C LYS A 561 -27.55 -82.48 3.01
N LEU A 562 -28.11 -82.84 1.85
CA LEU A 562 -27.32 -83.08 0.64
C LEU A 562 -26.60 -81.82 0.16
N ASN A 563 -27.18 -80.64 0.36
CA ASN A 563 -26.52 -79.38 0.06
C ASN A 563 -25.33 -79.11 1.00
N ALA A 564 -25.42 -79.47 2.28
CA ALA A 564 -24.28 -79.39 3.21
C ALA A 564 -23.15 -80.34 2.78
N ASP A 565 -23.48 -81.60 2.45
CA ASP A 565 -22.52 -82.59 1.95
C ASP A 565 -21.88 -82.14 0.63
N LEU A 566 -22.67 -81.52 -0.25
CA LEU A 566 -22.20 -80.93 -1.50
C LEU A 566 -21.22 -79.77 -1.24
N GLN A 567 -21.53 -78.87 -0.31
CA GLN A 567 -20.64 -77.78 0.09
C GLN A 567 -19.31 -78.30 0.66
N GLU A 568 -19.32 -79.38 1.44
CA GLU A 568 -18.11 -80.04 1.91
C GLU A 568 -17.30 -80.64 0.76
N ALA A 569 -17.94 -81.37 -0.15
CA ALA A 569 -17.30 -81.93 -1.34
C ALA A 569 -16.64 -80.85 -2.22
N HIS A 570 -17.27 -79.68 -2.36
CA HIS A 570 -16.66 -78.53 -3.04
C HIS A 570 -15.40 -78.03 -2.33
N LYS A 571 -15.42 -77.89 -0.99
CA LYS A 571 -14.25 -77.45 -0.22
C LYS A 571 -13.07 -78.42 -0.39
N ASP A 572 -13.34 -79.72 -0.35
CA ASP A 572 -12.31 -80.75 -0.54
C ASP A 572 -11.74 -80.77 -1.96
N LEU A 573 -12.61 -80.62 -2.97
CA LEU A 573 -12.18 -80.49 -4.36
C LEU A 573 -11.31 -79.25 -4.56
N GLN A 574 -11.71 -78.10 -4.02
CA GLN A 574 -10.92 -76.87 -4.09
C GLN A 574 -9.54 -77.04 -3.44
N LYS A 575 -9.47 -77.66 -2.25
CA LYS A 575 -8.21 -77.95 -1.56
C LYS A 575 -7.31 -78.88 -2.38
N SER A 576 -7.89 -79.91 -2.99
CA SER A 576 -7.16 -80.87 -3.84
C SER A 576 -6.60 -80.20 -5.08
N ILE A 577 -7.40 -79.35 -5.74
CA ILE A 577 -6.96 -78.54 -6.89
C ILE A 577 -5.80 -77.62 -6.51
N ARG A 578 -5.90 -76.89 -5.39
CA ARG A 578 -4.83 -76.01 -4.90
C ARG A 578 -3.53 -76.80 -4.65
N THR A 579 -3.64 -77.96 -4.00
CA THR A 579 -2.50 -78.83 -3.70
C THR A 579 -1.84 -79.36 -4.97
N ALA A 580 -2.65 -79.82 -5.92
CA ALA A 580 -2.17 -80.36 -7.19
C ALA A 580 -1.47 -79.30 -8.04
N PHE A 581 -1.97 -78.06 -8.01
CA PHE A 581 -1.42 -76.94 -8.75
C PHE A 581 -0.18 -76.33 -8.08
N SER A 582 -0.08 -76.36 -6.75
CA SER A 582 1.06 -75.87 -5.96
C SER A 582 1.54 -74.47 -6.39
N ASN A 583 0.59 -73.54 -6.54
CA ASN A 583 0.86 -72.15 -6.98
C ASN A 583 1.68 -72.06 -8.28
N GLY A 584 1.57 -73.03 -9.19
CA GLY A 584 2.29 -73.03 -10.46
C GLY A 584 3.81 -73.21 -10.35
N THR A 585 4.31 -73.58 -9.16
CA THR A 585 5.76 -73.76 -8.91
C THR A 585 6.29 -75.10 -9.43
N LEU A 586 5.40 -76.05 -9.69
CA LEU A 586 5.75 -77.35 -10.24
C LEU A 586 5.89 -77.28 -11.77
N PRO A 587 6.75 -78.14 -12.37
CA PRO A 587 6.75 -78.33 -13.81
C PRO A 587 5.35 -78.70 -14.32
N LEU A 588 4.99 -78.22 -15.52
CA LEU A 588 3.66 -78.43 -16.11
C LEU A 588 3.24 -79.92 -16.11
N ASP A 589 4.17 -80.82 -16.43
CA ASP A 589 3.90 -82.27 -16.44
C ASP A 589 3.53 -82.79 -15.05
N ALA A 590 4.15 -82.29 -13.99
CA ALA A 590 3.82 -82.65 -12.62
C ALA A 590 2.43 -82.13 -12.23
N ILE A 591 2.09 -80.89 -12.59
CA ILE A 591 0.74 -80.32 -12.38
C ILE A 591 -0.31 -81.18 -13.09
N LYS A 592 -0.06 -81.53 -14.36
CA LYS A 592 -0.93 -82.39 -15.16
C LYS A 592 -1.14 -83.75 -14.51
N GLN A 593 -0.07 -84.40 -14.06
CA GLN A 593 -0.17 -85.70 -13.38
C GLN A 593 -0.90 -85.60 -12.04
N ASN A 594 -0.72 -84.50 -11.30
CA ASN A 594 -1.44 -84.27 -10.06
C ASN A 594 -2.93 -84.03 -10.29
N PHE A 595 -3.32 -83.27 -11.31
CA PHE A 595 -4.73 -83.10 -11.67
C PHE A 595 -5.41 -84.42 -12.04
N LYS A 596 -4.71 -85.34 -12.71
CA LYS A 596 -5.23 -86.70 -13.00
C LYS A 596 -5.54 -87.53 -11.74
N LYS A 597 -4.91 -87.21 -10.60
CA LYS A 597 -5.11 -87.92 -9.33
C LYS A 597 -6.25 -87.33 -8.48
N ILE A 598 -6.85 -86.21 -8.90
CA ILE A 598 -7.96 -85.60 -8.17
C ILE A 598 -9.19 -86.50 -8.30
N ASN A 599 -9.77 -86.84 -7.16
CA ASN A 599 -10.92 -87.73 -7.04
C ASN A 599 -12.24 -86.93 -6.95
N PHE A 600 -13.25 -87.37 -7.68
CA PHE A 600 -14.61 -86.80 -7.70
C PHE A 600 -15.67 -87.74 -7.08
N HIS A 601 -15.26 -88.87 -6.49
CA HIS A 601 -16.15 -89.90 -5.94
C HIS A 601 -17.21 -89.36 -4.97
N LYS A 602 -16.87 -88.35 -4.16
CA LYS A 602 -17.82 -87.75 -3.22
C LYS A 602 -19.05 -87.15 -3.92
N PHE A 603 -18.87 -86.55 -5.09
CA PHE A 603 -20.00 -86.06 -5.89
C PHE A 603 -20.85 -87.21 -6.44
N GLU A 604 -20.24 -88.34 -6.82
CA GLU A 604 -20.98 -89.53 -7.26
C GLU A 604 -21.80 -90.15 -6.12
N GLU A 605 -21.25 -90.20 -4.90
CA GLU A 605 -21.99 -90.65 -3.71
C GLU A 605 -23.21 -89.77 -3.44
N ILE A 606 -23.02 -88.44 -3.46
CA ILE A 606 -24.10 -87.46 -3.26
C ILE A 606 -25.15 -87.59 -4.37
N LYS A 607 -24.72 -87.78 -5.61
CA LYS A 607 -25.62 -88.00 -6.75
C LYS A 607 -26.45 -89.26 -6.59
N ALA A 608 -25.83 -90.37 -6.18
CA ALA A 608 -26.53 -91.62 -5.94
C ALA A 608 -27.59 -91.47 -4.83
N GLN A 609 -27.27 -90.75 -3.75
CA GLN A 609 -28.24 -90.44 -2.69
C GLN A 609 -29.38 -89.53 -3.20
N ALA A 610 -29.05 -88.50 -3.98
CA ALA A 610 -30.02 -87.61 -4.59
C ALA A 610 -30.98 -88.37 -5.53
N ASP A 611 -30.47 -89.26 -6.37
CA ASP A 611 -31.27 -90.06 -7.30
C ASP A 611 -32.20 -91.03 -6.56
N LEU A 612 -31.76 -91.58 -5.42
CA LEU A 612 -32.58 -92.44 -4.56
C LEU A 612 -33.75 -91.66 -3.93
N ILE A 613 -33.51 -90.42 -3.52
CA ILE A 613 -34.55 -89.51 -3.03
C ILE A 613 -35.52 -89.12 -4.16
N LEU A 614 -35.01 -88.77 -5.34
CA LEU A 614 -35.83 -88.38 -6.49
C LEU A 614 -36.74 -89.52 -6.93
N LYS A 615 -36.24 -90.77 -6.95
CA LYS A 615 -37.04 -91.96 -7.22
C LYS A 615 -38.18 -92.14 -6.22
N ASN A 616 -37.98 -91.79 -4.96
CA ASN A 616 -39.03 -91.86 -3.94
C ASN A 616 -40.00 -90.67 -3.98
N GLN A 617 -39.58 -89.53 -4.54
CA GLN A 617 -40.42 -88.33 -4.71
C GLN A 617 -41.31 -88.39 -5.96
N PHE A 618 -40.90 -89.14 -6.98
CA PHE A 618 -41.62 -89.38 -8.22
C PHE A 618 -41.72 -90.90 -8.47
N PRO A 619 -42.58 -91.62 -7.72
CA PRO A 619 -42.71 -93.07 -7.82
C PRO A 619 -43.18 -93.56 -9.19
#